data_AF-A0A6J6S3G2-F1
#
_entry.id   AF-A0A6J6S3G2-F1
#
_cell.length_a   1.000
_cell.length_b   1.000
_cell.length_c   1.000
_cell.angle_alpha   90.00
_cell.angle_beta   90.00
_cell.angle_gamma   90.00
#
_symmetry.space_group_name_H-M   'P 1'
#
loop_
_entity.id
_entity.type
_entity.pdbx_description
1 polymer ?
#
loop_
_entity_poly.entity_id
_entity_poly.type
_entity_poly.pdbx_seq_one_letter_code
_entity_poly.pdbx_strand_id
1 'polypeptide(L)'
;MTFLAADINSAGPLITSLTTVGKFISLTAGITTLGLLLAMGFLLLDKAGKLSGAALVLRNYAAITAALWAVGQGLNILTTLANILGTDLAGALDPTSLRSFVSQIALGKYMFIQLCLALLISVIVVRAKTVATANALLLTSIVAMIAPVFESHSVSSGSHSLAIGSLVVHVVALSFWVGGLIAITVLSADDRAIALPRFSTLALWSVIAVVASGSANAWARLNFQGAWGSNYARLVILKIVLAGILIYFGYLNRKHLSGKWQINLSALSRLLFAEVVIMLLAVLAGSRLSSMEPPARADTGVIDNGLVIAGVSTPEAPNLWRLISLYDPDALMIAVLIAVVALYIRGVVLLTRRGDKWPVGRTVAFALGISAVDYATSGGLGVYAKFSFEYHMIAHMVLGMIAPIGIVLGAPITLALRTLPQGRTDDERGVRGTLIALLHSRPAAVLTNPVVILALFDGSLFALYMTPLFGNMMPSHLGHLAMTVHFLLAGTLFFHVIIGIDPNPRKVPHIVRIVILFAAMSIHAFFAVALISTSTVIDQGYFASLQTPWNLDLLADQRAGGSIAWAMGELPILLALVATFIQWMRDDKRETKRIDRNEARMAAMGEPDELAQYNTYLNSLAARNLEKDK
;
A
#
# COMPACT_ATOMS: atom_id res chain seq x y z
N MET A 1 24.61 5.27 33.92
CA MET A 1 24.70 6.67 34.38
C MET A 1 23.70 7.53 33.60
N THR A 2 22.43 7.50 33.96
CA THR A 2 21.36 8.21 33.23
C THR A 2 20.27 8.65 34.20
N PHE A 3 20.62 9.59 35.08
CA PHE A 3 19.66 10.33 35.93
C PHE A 3 19.67 11.84 35.63
N LEU A 4 20.18 12.25 34.46
CA LEU A 4 20.28 13.66 34.05
C LEU A 4 19.99 13.85 32.55
N ALA A 5 18.84 13.40 32.05
CA ALA A 5 18.48 13.65 30.64
C ALA A 5 17.04 14.15 30.43
N ALA A 6 16.26 14.38 31.49
CA ALA A 6 14.84 14.68 31.35
C ALA A 6 14.51 16.16 31.05
N ASP A 7 15.48 17.09 31.00
CA ASP A 7 15.14 18.52 30.80
C ASP A 7 16.21 19.41 30.09
N ILE A 8 17.27 18.84 29.49
CA ILE A 8 18.45 19.66 29.13
C ILE A 8 18.43 20.24 27.70
N ASN A 9 17.54 19.83 26.79
CA ASN A 9 17.60 20.27 25.39
C ASN A 9 16.30 20.87 24.81
N SER A 10 15.30 21.22 25.62
CA SER A 10 14.15 21.93 25.02
C SER A 10 14.58 23.36 24.69
N ALA A 11 14.36 23.79 23.44
CA ALA A 11 14.59 25.17 22.98
C ALA A 11 13.63 26.20 23.62
N GLY A 12 13.13 25.91 24.81
CA GLY A 12 12.12 26.66 25.55
C GLY A 12 10.67 26.28 25.22
N PRO A 13 9.72 26.73 26.06
CA PRO A 13 8.28 26.44 25.90
C PRO A 13 7.70 27.04 24.62
N LEU A 14 8.28 28.14 24.11
CA LEU A 14 7.85 28.78 22.88
C LEU A 14 8.09 27.89 21.66
N ILE A 15 9.30 27.35 21.50
CA ILE A 15 9.64 26.47 20.37
C ILE A 15 8.84 25.17 20.43
N THR A 16 8.65 24.62 21.63
CA THR A 16 7.78 23.43 21.84
C THR A 16 6.34 23.70 21.40
N SER A 17 5.81 24.88 21.72
CA SER A 17 4.46 25.31 21.30
C SER A 17 4.39 25.51 19.78
N LEU A 18 5.38 26.19 19.19
CA LEU A 18 5.48 26.37 17.74
C LEU A 18 5.61 25.05 16.99
N THR A 19 6.28 24.06 17.56
CA THR A 19 6.35 22.69 17.01
C THR A 19 4.97 22.06 16.97
N THR A 20 4.20 22.18 18.06
CA THR A 20 2.83 21.67 18.12
C THR A 20 1.92 22.35 17.10
N VAL A 21 2.07 23.67 16.93
CA VAL A 21 1.35 24.47 15.92
C VAL A 21 1.74 24.07 14.51
N GLY A 22 3.04 23.96 14.19
CA GLY A 22 3.54 23.53 12.89
C GLY A 22 3.05 22.14 12.50
N LYS A 23 3.13 21.17 13.43
CA LYS A 23 2.54 19.83 13.26
C LYS A 23 1.04 19.87 13.04
N PHE A 24 0.30 20.67 13.82
CA PHE A 24 -1.15 20.81 13.67
C PHE A 24 -1.54 21.39 12.31
N ILE A 25 -0.86 22.44 11.85
CA ILE A 25 -1.09 23.05 10.54
C ILE A 25 -0.77 22.03 9.43
N SER A 26 0.40 21.40 9.48
CA SER A 26 0.83 20.38 8.51
C SER A 26 -0.20 19.25 8.40
N LEU A 27 -0.57 18.66 9.54
CA LEU A 27 -1.49 17.52 9.60
C LEU A 27 -2.90 17.91 9.14
N THR A 28 -3.45 19.02 9.63
CA THR A 28 -4.81 19.46 9.28
C THR A 28 -4.91 19.85 7.81
N ALA A 29 -3.94 20.59 7.29
CA ALA A 29 -3.92 21.02 5.90
C ALA A 29 -3.72 19.83 4.95
N GLY A 30 -2.85 18.87 5.29
CA GLY A 30 -2.68 17.65 4.51
C GLY A 30 -3.91 16.72 4.55
N ILE A 31 -4.54 16.53 5.72
CA ILE A 31 -5.82 15.82 5.86
C ILE A 31 -6.91 16.47 5.00
N THR A 32 -6.99 17.80 5.02
CA THR A 32 -7.96 18.57 4.21
C THR A 32 -7.68 18.40 2.71
N THR A 33 -6.41 18.46 2.30
CA THR A 33 -5.99 18.24 0.91
C THR A 33 -6.43 16.85 0.43
N LEU A 34 -6.17 15.81 1.23
CA LEU A 34 -6.61 14.43 0.98
C LEU A 34 -8.13 14.34 0.83
N GLY A 35 -8.87 14.97 1.74
CA GLY A 35 -10.33 15.05 1.70
C GLY A 35 -10.89 15.68 0.42
N LEU A 36 -10.31 16.80 0.00
CA LEU A 36 -10.71 17.52 -1.21
C LEU A 36 -10.41 16.69 -2.47
N LEU A 37 -9.23 16.07 -2.54
CA LEU A 37 -8.85 15.17 -3.64
C LEU A 37 -9.76 13.93 -3.70
N LEU A 38 -10.11 13.35 -2.54
CA LEU A 38 -11.08 12.26 -2.44
C LEU A 38 -12.46 12.71 -2.97
N ALA A 39 -12.91 13.91 -2.60
CA ALA A 39 -14.19 14.43 -3.07
C ALA A 39 -14.19 14.63 -4.60
N MET A 40 -13.12 15.22 -5.14
CA MET A 40 -12.93 15.42 -6.58
C MET A 40 -12.86 14.11 -7.38
N GLY A 41 -12.16 13.10 -6.85
CA GLY A 41 -11.90 11.85 -7.56
C GLY A 41 -12.96 10.76 -7.38
N PHE A 42 -13.75 10.80 -6.30
CA PHE A 42 -14.61 9.67 -5.92
C PHE A 42 -16.02 10.05 -5.44
N LEU A 43 -16.19 11.16 -4.70
CA LEU A 43 -17.49 11.49 -4.10
C LEU A 43 -18.40 12.27 -5.05
N LEU A 44 -17.86 13.22 -5.81
CA LEU A 44 -18.62 14.01 -6.79
C LEU A 44 -18.84 13.24 -8.09
N LEU A 45 -19.78 13.71 -8.91
CA LEU A 45 -20.00 13.16 -10.25
C LEU A 45 -18.84 13.53 -11.18
N ASP A 46 -18.54 12.62 -12.10
CA ASP A 46 -17.65 12.84 -13.23
C ASP A 46 -18.44 12.76 -14.54
N LYS A 47 -17.87 13.30 -15.62
CA LYS A 47 -18.40 13.12 -16.98
C LYS A 47 -17.36 12.40 -17.83
N ALA A 48 -17.58 11.12 -18.09
CA ALA A 48 -16.65 10.24 -18.80
C ALA A 48 -15.20 10.34 -18.26
N GLY A 49 -15.04 10.46 -16.93
CA GLY A 49 -13.76 10.61 -16.22
C GLY A 49 -13.16 12.02 -16.19
N LYS A 50 -13.85 13.02 -16.74
CA LYS A 50 -13.51 14.44 -16.53
C LYS A 50 -14.16 14.95 -15.25
N LEU A 51 -13.45 15.86 -14.55
CA LEU A 51 -13.99 16.50 -13.35
C LEU A 51 -15.23 17.33 -13.69
N SER A 52 -16.26 17.25 -12.84
CA SER A 52 -17.44 18.11 -12.92
C SER A 52 -17.12 19.56 -12.52
N GLY A 53 -18.06 20.48 -12.78
CA GLY A 53 -17.94 21.88 -12.37
C GLY A 53 -17.70 22.03 -10.86
N ALA A 54 -18.43 21.28 -10.04
CA ALA A 54 -18.26 21.24 -8.59
C ALA A 54 -16.85 20.77 -8.17
N ALA A 55 -16.31 19.74 -8.81
CA ALA A 55 -14.96 19.25 -8.55
C ALA A 55 -13.88 20.26 -8.98
N LEU A 56 -14.13 21.05 -10.05
CA LEU A 56 -13.24 22.13 -10.47
C LEU A 56 -13.22 23.30 -9.48
N VAL A 57 -14.31 23.55 -8.75
CA VAL A 57 -14.34 24.54 -7.66
C VAL A 57 -13.46 24.07 -6.50
N LEU A 58 -13.56 22.79 -6.10
CA LEU A 58 -12.72 22.22 -5.04
C LEU A 58 -11.22 22.27 -5.33
N ARG A 59 -10.84 22.29 -6.61
CA ARG A 59 -9.45 22.34 -7.07
C ARG A 59 -8.67 23.51 -6.46
N ASN A 60 -9.28 24.69 -6.36
CA ASN A 60 -8.59 25.87 -5.82
C ASN A 60 -8.39 25.74 -4.31
N TYR A 61 -9.38 25.21 -3.58
CA TYR A 61 -9.24 24.90 -2.17
C TYR A 61 -8.15 23.84 -1.92
N ALA A 62 -8.06 22.82 -2.79
CA ALA A 62 -7.03 21.79 -2.71
C ALA A 62 -5.63 22.38 -2.94
N ALA A 63 -5.48 23.33 -3.86
CA ALA A 63 -4.21 24.04 -4.07
C ALA A 63 -3.78 24.85 -2.85
N ILE A 64 -4.71 25.63 -2.28
CA ILE A 64 -4.46 26.46 -1.10
C ILE A 64 -4.10 25.59 0.11
N THR A 65 -4.86 24.53 0.36
CA THR A 65 -4.62 23.63 1.49
C THR A 65 -3.32 22.83 1.32
N ALA A 66 -2.96 22.43 0.10
CA ALA A 66 -1.65 21.81 -0.17
C ALA A 66 -0.49 22.81 0.05
N ALA A 67 -0.66 24.08 -0.29
CA ALA A 67 0.32 25.12 0.00
C ALA A 67 0.45 25.37 1.51
N LEU A 68 -0.67 25.44 2.24
CA LEU A 68 -0.66 25.54 3.71
C LEU A 68 -0.02 24.32 4.37
N TRP A 69 -0.21 23.14 3.80
CA TRP A 69 0.47 21.92 4.24
C TRP A 69 1.98 22.06 4.10
N ALA A 70 2.47 22.53 2.96
CA ALA A 70 3.89 22.81 2.75
C ALA A 70 4.43 23.85 3.75
N VAL A 71 3.69 24.94 4.00
CA VAL A 71 4.09 25.97 4.99
C VAL A 71 4.16 25.38 6.40
N GLY A 72 3.13 24.64 6.83
CA GLY A 72 3.10 23.96 8.13
C GLY A 72 4.25 22.96 8.28
N GLN A 73 4.58 22.25 7.20
CA GLN A 73 5.68 21.29 7.20
C GLN A 73 7.05 21.97 7.24
N GLY A 74 7.23 23.10 6.54
CA GLY A 74 8.44 23.92 6.65
C GLY A 74 8.66 24.42 8.08
N LEU A 75 7.61 24.93 8.73
CA LEU A 75 7.66 25.32 10.14
C LEU A 75 7.99 24.13 11.05
N ASN A 76 7.40 22.96 10.78
CA ASN A 76 7.66 21.73 11.53
C ASN A 76 9.13 21.28 11.41
N ILE A 77 9.74 21.37 10.22
CA ILE A 77 11.17 21.09 10.01
C ILE A 77 12.03 22.01 10.88
N LEU A 78 11.80 23.33 10.79
CA LEU A 78 12.60 24.33 11.51
C LEU A 78 12.47 24.19 13.02
N THR A 79 11.25 24.03 13.52
CA THR A 79 10.99 23.90 14.96
C THR A 79 11.47 22.56 15.53
N THR A 80 11.42 21.48 14.74
CA THR A 80 11.99 20.18 15.13
C THR A 80 13.52 20.29 15.23
N LEU A 81 14.17 20.91 14.24
CA LEU A 81 15.62 21.13 14.28
C LEU A 81 16.03 22.02 15.46
N ALA A 82 15.29 23.11 15.71
CA ALA A 82 15.50 23.98 16.86
C ALA A 82 15.44 23.21 18.20
N ASN A 83 14.45 22.33 18.39
CA ASN A 83 14.38 21.47 19.58
C ASN A 83 15.54 20.47 19.67
N ILE A 84 16.00 19.91 18.54
CA ILE A 84 17.13 18.96 18.55
C ILE A 84 18.42 19.67 18.94
N LEU A 85 18.64 20.90 18.47
CA LEU A 85 19.84 21.70 18.74
C LEU A 85 19.78 22.47 20.05
N GLY A 86 18.59 22.62 20.67
CA GLY A 86 18.40 23.48 21.84
C GLY A 86 18.56 24.97 21.53
N THR A 87 18.29 25.40 20.29
CA THR A 87 18.48 26.79 19.83
C THR A 87 17.16 27.47 19.45
N ASP A 88 17.18 28.78 19.21
CA ASP A 88 16.04 29.49 18.62
C ASP A 88 15.86 29.19 17.12
N LEU A 89 14.85 29.82 16.51
CA LEU A 89 14.56 29.65 15.07
C LEU A 89 15.70 30.20 14.18
N ALA A 90 16.41 31.25 14.63
CA ALA A 90 17.52 31.81 13.87
C ALA A 90 18.70 30.84 13.83
N GLY A 91 19.01 30.18 14.95
CA GLY A 91 20.01 29.11 15.02
C GLY A 91 19.64 27.91 14.14
N ALA A 92 18.36 27.53 14.11
CA ALA A 92 17.89 26.44 13.24
C ALA A 92 17.91 26.77 11.73
N LEU A 93 17.97 28.05 11.37
CA LEU A 93 18.10 28.52 9.98
C LEU A 93 19.56 28.53 9.48
N ASP A 94 20.52 28.15 10.32
CA ASP A 94 21.90 27.95 9.89
C ASP A 94 21.95 26.98 8.68
N PRO A 95 22.49 27.41 7.52
CA PRO A 95 22.45 26.60 6.29
C PRO A 95 23.13 25.24 6.43
N THR A 96 24.19 25.15 7.25
CA THR A 96 24.95 23.92 7.45
C THR A 96 24.11 22.91 8.24
N SER A 97 23.54 23.36 9.36
CA SER A 97 22.71 22.55 10.24
C SER A 97 21.42 22.11 9.55
N LEU A 98 20.73 23.02 8.86
CA LEU A 98 19.51 22.72 8.13
C LEU A 98 19.77 21.74 6.98
N ARG A 99 20.84 21.94 6.19
CA ARG A 99 21.23 21.02 5.13
C ARG A 99 21.56 19.64 5.68
N SER A 100 22.33 19.57 6.77
CA SER A 100 22.67 18.31 7.42
C SER A 100 21.41 17.57 7.88
N PHE A 101 20.48 18.26 8.53
CA PHE A 101 19.22 17.68 9.00
C PHE A 101 18.39 17.07 7.85
N VAL A 102 18.15 17.81 6.76
CA VAL A 102 17.30 17.33 5.67
C VAL A 102 17.98 16.33 4.73
N SER A 103 19.32 16.23 4.75
CA SER A 103 20.07 15.37 3.81
C SER A 103 20.76 14.17 4.45
N GLN A 104 20.96 14.16 5.76
CA GLN A 104 21.68 13.09 6.46
C GLN A 104 20.79 12.39 7.50
N ILE A 105 20.00 13.14 8.27
CA ILE A 105 19.12 12.60 9.32
C ILE A 105 17.85 11.99 8.70
N ALA A 106 17.52 10.75 9.05
CA ALA A 106 16.38 10.01 8.47
C ALA A 106 15.05 10.78 8.63
N LEU A 107 14.73 11.21 9.86
CA LEU A 107 13.54 12.02 10.13
C LEU A 107 13.49 13.29 9.25
N GLY A 108 14.60 14.04 9.18
CA GLY A 108 14.69 15.25 8.36
C GLY A 108 14.51 14.98 6.87
N LYS A 109 15.07 13.88 6.34
CA LYS A 109 14.86 13.44 4.95
C LYS A 109 13.39 13.21 4.63
N TYR A 110 12.67 12.45 5.45
CA TYR A 110 11.25 12.18 5.19
C TYR A 110 10.37 13.42 5.35
N MET A 111 10.67 14.26 6.33
CA MET A 111 9.99 15.55 6.49
C MET A 111 10.19 16.46 5.27
N PHE A 112 11.40 16.45 4.70
CA PHE A 112 11.73 17.19 3.49
C PHE A 112 11.06 16.61 2.24
N ILE A 113 11.04 15.28 2.08
CA ILE A 113 10.28 14.62 1.00
C ILE A 113 8.80 14.98 1.08
N GLN A 114 8.20 14.96 2.28
CA GLN A 114 6.82 15.37 2.48
C GLN A 114 6.60 16.83 2.05
N LEU A 115 7.51 17.74 2.40
CA LEU A 115 7.47 19.14 1.97
C LEU A 115 7.49 19.26 0.44
N CYS A 116 8.44 18.59 -0.22
CA CYS A 116 8.56 18.60 -1.68
C CYS A 116 7.30 18.05 -2.36
N LEU A 117 6.74 16.95 -1.85
CA LEU A 117 5.51 16.37 -2.39
C LEU A 117 4.30 17.28 -2.18
N ALA A 118 4.17 17.92 -1.02
CA ALA A 118 3.10 18.90 -0.76
C ALA A 118 3.17 20.09 -1.73
N LEU A 119 4.37 20.61 -1.99
CA LEU A 119 4.60 21.66 -3.00
C LEU A 119 4.28 21.18 -4.43
N LEU A 120 4.68 19.95 -4.78
CA LEU A 120 4.36 19.38 -6.08
C LEU A 120 2.84 19.26 -6.27
N ILE A 121 2.13 18.78 -5.24
CA ILE A 121 0.67 18.64 -5.25
C ILE A 121 0.00 20.02 -5.41
N SER A 122 0.46 21.05 -4.69
CA SER A 122 -0.13 22.39 -4.77
C SER A 122 -0.02 23.01 -6.17
N VAL A 123 1.05 22.69 -6.91
CA VAL A 123 1.25 23.16 -8.30
C VAL A 123 0.46 22.33 -9.32
N ILE A 124 0.48 21.00 -9.20
CA ILE A 124 -0.17 20.10 -10.18
C ILE A 124 -1.68 20.16 -10.06
N VAL A 125 -2.24 20.28 -8.85
CA VAL A 125 -3.69 20.23 -8.62
C VAL A 125 -4.42 21.34 -9.38
N VAL A 126 -3.82 22.53 -9.53
CA VAL A 126 -4.38 23.66 -10.31
C VAL A 126 -4.65 23.28 -11.78
N ARG A 127 -3.91 22.31 -12.31
CA ARG A 127 -4.05 21.80 -13.68
C ARG A 127 -4.89 20.51 -13.78
N ALA A 128 -5.39 19.99 -12.67
CA ALA A 128 -6.20 18.77 -12.66
C ALA A 128 -7.53 18.99 -13.39
N LYS A 129 -7.79 18.18 -14.42
CA LYS A 129 -9.04 18.17 -15.22
C LYS A 129 -9.70 16.80 -15.28
N THR A 130 -9.03 15.75 -14.80
CA THR A 130 -9.52 14.37 -14.88
C THR A 130 -9.55 13.72 -13.51
N VAL A 131 -10.47 12.78 -13.34
CA VAL A 131 -10.55 11.93 -12.14
C VAL A 131 -9.25 11.14 -11.93
N ALA A 132 -8.61 10.70 -13.02
CA ALA A 132 -7.33 9.99 -12.95
C ALA A 132 -6.23 10.86 -12.33
N THR A 133 -6.13 12.15 -12.72
CA THR A 133 -5.18 13.09 -12.11
C THR A 133 -5.50 13.33 -10.63
N ALA A 134 -6.77 13.49 -10.27
CA ALA A 134 -7.18 13.67 -8.88
C ALA A 134 -6.83 12.44 -8.01
N ASN A 135 -7.08 11.23 -8.52
CA ASN A 135 -6.74 9.98 -7.83
C ASN A 135 -5.24 9.76 -7.74
N ALA A 136 -4.45 10.12 -8.76
CA ALA A 136 -3.00 10.07 -8.70
C ALA A 136 -2.46 11.01 -7.62
N LEU A 137 -2.97 12.25 -7.56
CA LEU A 137 -2.61 13.20 -6.50
C LEU A 137 -3.04 12.70 -5.12
N LEU A 138 -4.24 12.08 -4.99
CA LEU A 138 -4.70 11.48 -3.74
C LEU A 138 -3.71 10.40 -3.25
N LEU A 139 -3.27 9.49 -4.13
CA LEU A 139 -2.28 8.47 -3.79
C LEU A 139 -0.94 9.10 -3.38
N THR A 140 -0.46 10.11 -4.12
CA THR A 140 0.77 10.84 -3.77
C THR A 140 0.64 11.54 -2.42
N SER A 141 -0.52 12.13 -2.11
CA SER A 141 -0.80 12.76 -0.82
C SER A 141 -0.79 11.74 0.33
N ILE A 142 -1.30 10.53 0.11
CA ILE A 142 -1.23 9.45 1.13
C ILE A 142 0.23 9.10 1.40
N VAL A 143 1.01 8.86 0.35
CA VAL A 143 2.46 8.55 0.47
C VAL A 143 3.21 9.66 1.21
N ALA A 144 2.98 10.91 0.83
CA ALA A 144 3.59 12.08 1.48
C ALA A 144 3.19 12.20 2.96
N MET A 145 1.94 11.87 3.32
CA MET A 145 1.46 11.94 4.69
C MET A 145 2.05 10.85 5.58
N ILE A 146 2.21 9.62 5.07
CA ILE A 146 2.69 8.49 5.87
C ILE A 146 4.22 8.42 5.97
N ALA A 147 4.97 9.00 5.03
CA ALA A 147 6.43 8.85 4.98
C ALA A 147 7.14 9.23 6.30
N PRO A 148 6.87 10.38 6.94
CA PRO A 148 7.51 10.70 8.22
C PRO A 148 7.01 9.87 9.41
N VAL A 149 5.87 9.17 9.28
CA VAL A 149 5.30 8.35 10.35
C VAL A 149 6.19 7.13 10.65
N PHE A 150 6.91 6.62 9.64
CA PHE A 150 7.84 5.49 9.79
C PHE A 150 9.04 5.81 10.68
N GLU A 151 9.41 7.08 10.83
CA GLU A 151 10.48 7.54 11.73
C GLU A 151 9.96 8.07 13.08
N SER A 152 8.70 7.79 13.42
CA SER A 152 8.16 8.22 14.71
C SER A 152 8.81 7.45 15.86
N HIS A 153 9.64 8.14 16.65
CA HIS A 153 10.37 7.58 17.79
C HIS A 153 9.41 6.92 18.79
N SER A 154 9.41 5.59 18.82
CA SER A 154 8.71 4.79 19.84
C SER A 154 9.64 3.74 20.43
N VAL A 155 10.79 4.20 20.95
CA VAL A 155 11.88 3.35 21.45
C VAL A 155 11.56 2.66 22.79
N SER A 156 10.40 2.88 23.40
CA SER A 156 10.17 2.46 24.81
C SER A 156 9.16 1.33 25.05
N SER A 157 8.60 0.68 24.02
CA SER A 157 7.62 -0.38 24.24
C SER A 157 7.57 -1.40 23.10
N GLY A 158 7.72 -2.68 23.43
CA GLY A 158 7.85 -3.79 22.46
C GLY A 158 6.79 -3.85 21.34
N SER A 159 7.21 -4.47 20.23
CA SER A 159 6.53 -4.57 18.92
C SER A 159 6.41 -3.23 18.18
N HIS A 160 7.54 -2.76 17.63
CA HIS A 160 7.57 -1.58 16.75
C HIS A 160 6.66 -1.72 15.52
N SER A 161 6.56 -2.93 14.95
CA SER A 161 5.67 -3.21 13.81
C SER A 161 4.20 -2.92 14.12
N LEU A 162 3.73 -3.29 15.33
CA LEU A 162 2.38 -2.97 15.78
C LEU A 162 2.19 -1.46 15.98
N ALA A 163 3.15 -0.80 16.62
CA ALA A 163 3.05 0.63 16.98
C ALA A 163 3.09 1.54 15.74
N ILE A 164 4.08 1.36 14.86
CA ILE A 164 4.25 2.15 13.63
C ILE A 164 3.15 1.81 12.64
N GLY A 165 2.88 0.51 12.42
CA GLY A 165 1.86 0.07 11.47
C GLY A 165 0.46 0.56 11.85
N SER A 166 0.10 0.49 13.13
CA SER A 166 -1.19 1.03 13.60
C SER A 166 -1.25 2.54 13.44
N LEU A 167 -0.16 3.28 13.68
CA LEU A 167 -0.13 4.73 13.48
C LEU A 167 -0.32 5.13 12.01
N VAL A 168 0.31 4.40 11.07
CA VAL A 168 0.11 4.61 9.63
C VAL A 168 -1.36 4.42 9.27
N VAL A 169 -1.96 3.29 9.69
CA VAL A 169 -3.39 3.01 9.47
C VAL A 169 -4.27 4.11 10.07
N HIS A 170 -3.94 4.57 11.28
CA HIS A 170 -4.66 5.62 11.99
C HIS A 170 -4.67 6.94 11.20
N VAL A 171 -3.51 7.39 10.72
CA VAL A 171 -3.36 8.65 9.97
C VAL A 171 -4.08 8.58 8.63
N VAL A 172 -3.99 7.46 7.91
CA VAL A 172 -4.72 7.26 6.64
C VAL A 172 -6.23 7.26 6.86
N ALA A 173 -6.70 6.53 7.87
CA ALA A 173 -8.13 6.45 8.19
C ALA A 173 -8.69 7.81 8.66
N LEU A 174 -7.94 8.53 9.50
CA LEU A 174 -8.28 9.91 9.89
C LEU A 174 -8.34 10.83 8.67
N SER A 175 -7.41 10.69 7.72
CA SER A 175 -7.38 11.51 6.52
C SER A 175 -8.65 11.32 5.67
N PHE A 176 -9.10 10.08 5.50
CA PHE A 176 -10.35 9.80 4.79
C PHE A 176 -11.59 10.27 5.57
N TRP A 177 -11.60 10.11 6.89
CA TRP A 177 -12.75 10.49 7.72
C TRP A 177 -12.87 12.01 7.90
N VAL A 178 -11.86 12.62 8.52
CA VAL A 178 -11.84 14.06 8.85
C VAL A 178 -11.75 14.88 7.57
N GLY A 179 -10.84 14.52 6.66
CA GLY A 179 -10.68 15.23 5.39
C GLY A 179 -11.93 15.15 4.53
N GLY A 180 -12.54 13.97 4.39
CA GLY A 180 -13.77 13.81 3.63
C GLY A 180 -14.96 14.56 4.25
N LEU A 181 -15.03 14.65 5.58
CA LEU A 181 -16.06 15.45 6.26
C LEU A 181 -15.87 16.94 5.96
N ILE A 182 -14.64 17.46 6.07
CA ILE A 182 -14.32 18.85 5.71
C ILE A 182 -14.70 19.12 4.25
N ALA A 183 -14.34 18.22 3.33
CA ALA A 183 -14.68 18.35 1.92
C ALA A 183 -16.21 18.41 1.70
N ILE A 184 -17.00 17.65 2.44
CA ILE A 184 -18.47 17.66 2.36
C ILE A 184 -19.09 18.96 2.88
N THR A 185 -18.49 19.57 3.92
CA THR A 185 -19.01 20.82 4.47
C THR A 185 -18.90 21.99 3.50
N VAL A 186 -17.90 21.98 2.62
CA VAL A 186 -17.69 23.04 1.61
C VAL A 186 -18.47 22.81 0.31
N LEU A 187 -19.14 21.67 0.14
CA LEU A 187 -20.00 21.40 -1.02
C LEU A 187 -21.32 22.16 -0.94
N SER A 188 -21.87 22.46 -2.13
CA SER A 188 -23.25 22.91 -2.31
C SER A 188 -24.24 21.88 -1.75
N ALA A 189 -25.47 22.28 -1.45
CA ALA A 189 -26.49 21.36 -0.91
C ALA A 189 -26.77 20.17 -1.85
N ASP A 190 -26.80 20.42 -3.17
CA ASP A 190 -27.08 19.40 -4.18
C ASP A 190 -25.92 18.43 -4.34
N ASP A 191 -24.69 18.93 -4.45
CA ASP A 191 -23.49 18.10 -4.54
C ASP A 191 -23.28 17.28 -3.26
N ARG A 192 -23.59 17.88 -2.11
CA ARG A 192 -23.55 17.20 -0.81
C ARG A 192 -24.50 16.02 -0.77
N ALA A 193 -25.74 16.18 -1.24
CA ALA A 193 -26.73 15.10 -1.27
C ALA A 193 -26.24 13.91 -2.12
N ILE A 194 -25.50 14.17 -3.19
CA ILE A 194 -24.93 13.15 -4.08
C ILE A 194 -23.71 12.46 -3.45
N ALA A 195 -22.85 13.21 -2.75
CA ALA A 195 -21.61 12.72 -2.14
C ALA A 195 -21.84 11.90 -0.86
N LEU A 196 -22.86 12.29 -0.07
CA LEU A 196 -23.06 11.83 1.31
C LEU A 196 -23.27 10.31 1.45
N PRO A 197 -24.01 9.58 0.57
CA PRO A 197 -24.16 8.13 0.71
C PRO A 197 -22.84 7.36 0.53
N ARG A 198 -22.01 7.75 -0.45
CA ARG A 198 -20.68 7.14 -0.67
C ARG A 198 -19.75 7.45 0.50
N PHE A 199 -19.74 8.71 0.94
CA PHE A 199 -18.92 9.11 2.09
C PHE A 199 -19.35 8.44 3.39
N SER A 200 -20.65 8.31 3.67
CA SER A 200 -21.13 7.67 4.90
C SER A 200 -20.62 6.23 5.03
N THR A 201 -20.56 5.49 3.92
CA THR A 201 -19.99 4.14 3.91
C THR A 201 -18.47 4.17 4.14
N LEU A 202 -17.75 5.10 3.48
CA LEU A 202 -16.31 5.27 3.68
C LEU A 202 -15.98 5.66 5.13
N ALA A 203 -16.69 6.65 5.67
CA ALA A 203 -16.54 7.17 7.01
C ALA A 203 -16.76 6.08 8.07
N LEU A 204 -17.73 5.18 7.88
CA LEU A 204 -17.93 4.04 8.78
C LEU A 204 -16.67 3.16 8.86
N TRP A 205 -16.09 2.78 7.72
CA TRP A 205 -14.87 1.98 7.70
C TRP A 205 -13.67 2.74 8.25
N SER A 206 -13.56 4.03 7.95
CA SER A 206 -12.52 4.89 8.51
C SER A 206 -12.64 4.99 10.04
N VAL A 207 -13.84 5.13 10.60
CA VAL A 207 -14.07 5.13 12.06
C VAL A 207 -13.62 3.82 12.69
N ILE A 208 -14.02 2.68 12.10
CA ILE A 208 -13.59 1.35 12.59
C ILE A 208 -12.06 1.26 12.57
N ALA A 209 -11.41 1.68 11.48
CA ALA A 209 -9.96 1.67 11.36
C ALA A 209 -9.28 2.61 12.36
N VAL A 210 -9.81 3.82 12.59
CA VAL A 210 -9.30 4.79 13.57
C VAL A 210 -9.40 4.24 14.99
N VAL A 211 -10.53 3.62 15.36
CA VAL A 211 -10.72 3.02 16.68
C VAL A 211 -9.79 1.83 16.86
N ALA A 212 -9.78 0.87 15.93
CA ALA A 212 -8.93 -0.33 16.04
C ALA A 212 -7.44 0.03 16.09
N SER A 213 -6.98 0.91 15.19
CA SER A 213 -5.58 1.38 15.18
C SER A 213 -5.24 2.22 16.42
N GLY A 214 -6.15 3.08 16.87
CA GLY A 214 -5.96 3.88 18.08
C GLY A 214 -5.86 3.02 19.34
N SER A 215 -6.69 1.98 19.44
CA SER A 215 -6.64 0.98 20.51
C SER A 215 -5.35 0.17 20.47
N ALA A 216 -4.90 -0.28 19.30
CA ALA A 216 -3.62 -1.00 19.14
C ALA A 216 -2.43 -0.12 19.56
N ASN A 217 -2.43 1.16 19.16
CA ASN A 217 -1.38 2.10 19.51
C ASN A 217 -1.38 2.45 21.01
N ALA A 218 -2.56 2.64 21.60
CA ALA A 218 -2.72 2.85 23.04
C ALA A 218 -2.25 1.63 23.82
N TRP A 219 -2.61 0.42 23.39
CA TRP A 219 -2.17 -0.83 24.00
C TRP A 219 -0.65 -0.98 23.96
N ALA A 220 -0.03 -0.72 22.79
CA ALA A 220 1.42 -0.80 22.65
C ALA A 220 2.16 0.06 23.70
N ARG A 221 1.59 1.22 24.07
CA ARG A 221 2.24 2.22 24.94
C ARG A 221 1.78 2.23 26.40
N LEU A 222 0.57 1.72 26.70
CA LEU A 222 -0.06 1.83 28.03
C LEU A 222 -0.36 0.47 28.69
N ASN A 223 0.17 -0.63 28.17
CA ASN A 223 -0.06 -1.99 28.70
C ASN A 223 0.65 -2.34 30.02
N PHE A 224 1.05 -1.34 30.84
CA PHE A 224 1.69 -1.57 32.13
C PHE A 224 1.21 -0.54 33.18
N GLN A 225 1.23 -0.93 34.46
CA GLN A 225 0.60 -0.18 35.55
C GLN A 225 1.14 1.26 35.68
N GLY A 226 2.46 1.45 35.58
CA GLY A 226 3.11 2.76 35.71
C GLY A 226 2.72 3.78 34.64
N ALA A 227 2.17 3.32 33.50
CA ALA A 227 1.81 4.21 32.39
C ALA A 227 0.58 5.07 32.69
N TRP A 228 -0.35 4.58 33.51
CA TRP A 228 -1.68 5.17 33.71
C TRP A 228 -1.68 6.50 34.49
N GLY A 229 -0.62 6.79 35.26
CA GLY A 229 -0.46 8.06 35.95
C GLY A 229 0.08 9.20 35.08
N SER A 230 0.53 8.91 33.86
CA SER A 230 1.23 9.87 32.99
C SER A 230 0.31 10.90 32.33
N ASN A 231 0.87 12.07 31.98
CA ASN A 231 0.18 13.05 31.13
C ASN A 231 -0.16 12.47 29.74
N TYR A 232 0.66 11.53 29.26
CA TYR A 232 0.41 10.77 28.03
C TYR A 232 -0.93 10.02 28.10
N ALA A 233 -1.16 9.25 29.18
CA ALA A 233 -2.40 8.50 29.38
C ALA A 233 -3.64 9.41 29.45
N ARG A 234 -3.53 10.58 30.12
CA ARG A 234 -4.63 11.55 30.19
C ARG A 234 -5.05 12.07 28.80
N LEU A 235 -4.09 12.38 27.94
CA LEU A 235 -4.39 12.79 26.55
C LEU A 235 -4.99 11.66 25.72
N VAL A 236 -4.53 10.42 25.91
CA VAL A 236 -5.14 9.24 25.25
C VAL A 236 -6.60 9.08 25.69
N ILE A 237 -6.89 9.21 26.98
CA ILE A 237 -8.27 9.16 27.52
C ILE A 237 -9.12 10.28 26.92
N LEU A 238 -8.61 11.52 26.85
CA LEU A 238 -9.30 12.63 26.20
C LEU A 238 -9.65 12.29 24.74
N LYS A 239 -8.70 11.73 23.97
CA LYS A 239 -8.96 11.30 22.59
C LYS A 239 -10.04 10.20 22.50
N ILE A 240 -10.06 9.26 23.44
CA ILE A 240 -11.11 8.22 23.50
C ILE A 240 -12.48 8.86 23.73
N VAL A 241 -12.59 9.81 24.65
CA VAL A 241 -13.85 10.55 24.91
C VAL A 241 -14.29 11.32 23.67
N LEU A 242 -13.39 12.09 23.05
CA LEU A 242 -13.70 12.84 21.82
C LEU A 242 -14.13 11.92 20.69
N ALA A 243 -13.46 10.77 20.51
CA ALA A 243 -13.85 9.76 19.53
C ALA A 243 -15.24 9.18 19.82
N GLY A 244 -15.57 8.90 21.09
CA GLY A 244 -16.91 8.46 21.49
C GLY A 244 -18.00 9.46 21.14
N ILE A 245 -17.76 10.76 21.38
CA ILE A 245 -18.68 11.85 21.01
C ILE A 245 -18.87 11.90 19.49
N LEU A 246 -17.78 11.80 18.71
CA LEU A 246 -17.84 11.80 17.25
C LEU A 246 -18.61 10.60 16.68
N ILE A 247 -18.41 9.40 17.24
CA ILE A 247 -19.15 8.19 16.86
C ILE A 247 -20.65 8.38 17.12
N TYR A 248 -21.00 8.97 18.26
CA TYR A 248 -22.38 9.29 18.60
C TYR A 248 -23.02 10.28 17.62
N PHE A 249 -22.32 11.36 17.26
CA PHE A 249 -22.80 12.30 16.24
C PHE A 249 -22.95 11.64 14.86
N GLY A 250 -21.98 10.80 14.46
CA GLY A 250 -22.07 10.02 13.23
C GLY A 250 -23.29 9.07 13.22
N TYR A 251 -23.64 8.47 14.35
CA TYR A 251 -24.87 7.68 14.50
C TYR A 251 -26.13 8.54 14.34
N LEU A 252 -26.18 9.72 14.98
CA LEU A 252 -27.32 10.65 14.85
C LEU A 252 -27.50 11.14 13.41
N ASN A 253 -26.40 11.42 12.71
CA ASN A 253 -26.39 11.83 11.32
C ASN A 253 -26.93 10.69 10.42
N ARG A 254 -26.46 9.45 10.63
CA ARG A 254 -26.94 8.28 9.88
C ARG A 254 -28.42 7.99 10.13
N LYS A 255 -28.90 8.17 11.36
CA LYS A 255 -30.33 8.03 11.69
C LYS A 255 -31.18 9.06 10.95
N HIS A 256 -30.75 10.33 10.91
CA HIS A 256 -31.41 11.38 10.13
C HIS A 256 -31.46 11.06 8.63
N LEU A 257 -30.39 10.52 8.07
CA LEU A 257 -30.32 10.10 6.65
C LEU A 257 -31.29 8.95 6.29
N SER A 258 -31.59 8.09 7.25
CA SER A 258 -32.48 6.92 7.04
C SER A 258 -33.98 7.20 7.27
N GLY A 259 -34.32 8.35 7.85
CA GLY A 259 -35.71 8.69 8.18
C GLY A 259 -36.44 9.35 7.01
N LYS A 260 -37.77 9.11 6.91
CA LYS A 260 -38.71 9.86 6.04
C LYS A 260 -38.87 11.35 6.41
N TRP A 261 -37.96 11.90 7.20
CA TRP A 261 -37.99 13.29 7.65
C TRP A 261 -37.49 14.15 6.50
N GLN A 262 -38.22 15.21 6.18
CA GLN A 262 -37.72 16.24 5.26
C GLN A 262 -36.33 16.68 5.74
N ILE A 263 -35.30 16.46 4.91
CA ILE A 263 -33.91 16.72 5.27
C ILE A 263 -33.77 18.22 5.53
N ASN A 264 -33.73 18.61 6.80
CA ASN A 264 -33.42 19.98 7.17
C ASN A 264 -31.91 20.21 6.99
N LEU A 265 -31.55 20.71 5.80
CA LEU A 265 -30.16 20.95 5.39
C LEU A 265 -29.40 21.90 6.34
N SER A 266 -30.10 22.80 7.03
CA SER A 266 -29.52 23.72 8.01
C SER A 266 -29.18 23.02 9.34
N ALA A 267 -30.06 22.14 9.81
CA ALA A 267 -29.77 21.32 10.99
C ALA A 267 -28.59 20.37 10.73
N LEU A 268 -28.53 19.79 9.52
CA LEU A 268 -27.44 18.92 9.08
C LEU A 268 -26.11 19.67 8.99
N SER A 269 -26.07 20.87 8.39
CA SER A 269 -24.83 21.65 8.28
C SER A 269 -24.27 22.05 9.65
N ARG A 270 -25.13 22.42 10.61
CA ARG A 270 -24.73 22.73 11.99
C ARG A 270 -24.12 21.51 12.71
N LEU A 271 -24.70 20.33 12.53
CA LEU A 271 -24.17 19.09 13.09
C LEU A 271 -22.81 18.74 12.48
N LEU A 272 -22.69 18.80 11.16
CA LEU A 272 -21.41 18.54 10.46
C LEU A 272 -20.32 19.53 10.89
N PHE A 273 -20.67 20.80 11.08
CA PHE A 273 -19.72 21.80 11.58
C PHE A 273 -19.25 21.47 13.01
N ALA A 274 -20.17 21.08 13.91
CA ALA A 274 -19.81 20.65 15.25
C ALA A 274 -18.90 19.41 15.25
N GLU A 275 -19.16 18.43 14.38
CA GLU A 275 -18.29 17.27 14.17
C GLU A 275 -16.88 17.70 13.73
N VAL A 276 -16.76 18.61 12.74
CA VAL A 276 -15.46 19.12 12.28
C VAL A 276 -14.69 19.80 13.41
N VAL A 277 -15.34 20.62 14.23
CA VAL A 277 -14.69 21.28 15.39
C VAL A 277 -14.13 20.25 16.36
N ILE A 278 -14.90 19.23 16.72
CA ILE A 278 -14.45 18.16 17.64
C ILE A 278 -13.31 17.35 17.02
N MET A 279 -13.36 17.09 15.71
CA MET A 279 -12.25 16.43 14.99
C MET A 279 -10.98 17.27 15.01
N LEU A 280 -11.07 18.59 14.80
CA LEU A 280 -9.91 19.47 14.89
C LEU A 280 -9.31 19.49 16.30
N LEU A 281 -10.14 19.46 17.35
CA LEU A 281 -9.66 19.30 18.73
C LEU A 281 -8.97 17.94 18.94
N ALA A 282 -9.49 16.85 18.38
CA ALA A 282 -8.85 15.54 18.46
C ALA A 282 -7.52 15.48 17.69
N VAL A 283 -7.43 16.15 16.54
CA VAL A 283 -6.20 16.30 15.75
C VAL A 283 -5.17 17.15 16.51
N LEU A 284 -5.59 18.23 17.17
CA LEU A 284 -4.73 19.05 18.04
C LEU A 284 -4.20 18.26 19.25
N ALA A 285 -5.06 17.48 19.90
CA ALA A 285 -4.63 16.57 20.96
C ALA A 285 -3.63 15.53 20.45
N GLY A 286 -3.85 15.01 19.23
CA GLY A 286 -2.93 14.10 18.54
C GLY A 286 -1.57 14.73 18.20
N SER A 287 -1.55 15.97 17.69
CA SER A 287 -0.30 16.68 17.37
C SER A 287 0.52 16.94 18.64
N ARG A 288 -0.14 17.28 19.75
CA ARG A 288 0.51 17.42 21.06
C ARG A 288 1.02 16.08 21.59
N LEU A 289 0.24 15.01 21.49
CA LEU A 289 0.65 13.66 21.91
C LEU A 289 1.88 13.17 21.12
N SER A 290 1.99 13.54 19.84
CA SER A 290 3.12 13.17 18.98
C SER A 290 4.45 13.87 19.32
N SER A 291 4.43 14.88 20.22
CA SER A 291 5.64 15.54 20.74
C SER A 291 5.94 15.17 22.19
N MET A 292 5.16 14.26 22.79
CA MET A 292 5.40 13.76 24.14
C MET A 292 6.17 12.45 24.09
N GLU A 293 7.09 12.28 25.04
CA GLU A 293 7.72 10.99 25.29
C GLU A 293 6.69 10.00 25.84
N PRO A 294 6.61 8.78 25.27
CA PRO A 294 5.75 7.74 25.83
C PRO A 294 6.25 7.30 27.21
N PRO A 295 5.36 6.82 28.11
CA PRO A 295 5.78 6.27 29.40
C PRO A 295 6.80 5.15 29.22
N ALA A 296 7.94 5.24 29.92
CA ALA A 296 8.98 4.23 29.87
C ALA A 296 8.72 3.09 30.87
N ARG A 297 9.09 1.86 30.49
CA ARG A 297 9.14 0.71 31.41
C ARG A 297 10.40 0.82 32.29
N ALA A 298 10.38 0.18 33.46
CA ALA A 298 11.56 0.12 34.32
C ALA A 298 12.73 -0.55 33.56
N ASP A 299 13.89 0.11 33.58
CA ASP A 299 15.09 -0.39 32.93
C ASP A 299 15.56 -1.67 33.62
N THR A 300 15.73 -2.75 32.85
CA THR A 300 16.22 -4.03 33.37
C THR A 300 17.75 -4.07 33.42
N GLY A 301 18.43 -3.04 32.92
CA GLY A 301 19.89 -2.96 32.82
C GLY A 301 20.50 -3.85 31.74
N VAL A 302 19.70 -4.65 31.03
CA VAL A 302 20.12 -5.50 29.91
C VAL A 302 19.69 -4.84 28.61
N ILE A 303 20.66 -4.52 27.75
CA ILE A 303 20.42 -3.99 26.41
C ILE A 303 20.15 -5.17 25.47
N ASP A 304 18.92 -5.27 24.96
CA ASP A 304 18.57 -6.19 23.87
C ASP A 304 18.74 -5.46 22.53
N ASN A 305 19.83 -5.75 21.82
CA ASN A 305 20.13 -5.14 20.52
C ASN A 305 19.01 -5.37 19.50
N GLY A 306 18.34 -6.53 19.54
CA GLY A 306 17.18 -6.82 18.71
C GLY A 306 16.04 -5.84 18.97
N LEU A 307 15.73 -5.57 20.24
CA LEU A 307 14.70 -4.61 20.61
C LEU A 307 15.04 -3.17 20.18
N VAL A 308 16.32 -2.79 20.26
CA VAL A 308 16.78 -1.44 19.89
C VAL A 308 16.83 -1.25 18.37
N ILE A 309 17.27 -2.27 17.62
CA ILE A 309 17.54 -2.18 16.17
C ILE A 309 16.38 -2.70 15.34
N ALA A 310 15.94 -3.95 15.59
CA ALA A 310 14.86 -4.60 14.84
C ALA A 310 13.47 -4.30 15.44
N GLY A 311 13.44 -3.73 16.63
CA GLY A 311 12.23 -3.29 17.28
C GLY A 311 11.39 -4.38 17.94
N VAL A 312 11.93 -5.60 17.99
CA VAL A 312 11.37 -6.78 18.63
C VAL A 312 12.51 -7.52 19.32
N SER A 313 12.24 -8.14 20.47
CA SER A 313 13.27 -8.87 21.18
C SER A 313 13.86 -10.01 20.37
N THR A 314 15.16 -10.23 20.54
CA THR A 314 15.88 -11.28 19.83
C THR A 314 15.26 -12.65 20.14
N PRO A 315 14.70 -13.37 19.15
CA PRO A 315 14.07 -14.66 19.41
C PRO A 315 15.13 -15.72 19.75
N GLU A 316 14.70 -16.78 20.42
CA GLU A 316 15.54 -17.98 20.59
C GLU A 316 15.78 -18.69 19.24
N ALA A 317 16.76 -19.59 19.21
CA ALA A 317 17.12 -20.32 17.99
C ALA A 317 15.90 -20.94 17.29
N PRO A 318 15.83 -20.90 15.95
CA PRO A 318 14.68 -21.40 15.21
C PRO A 318 14.46 -22.90 15.45
N ASN A 319 13.20 -23.26 15.62
CA ASN A 319 12.74 -24.63 15.56
C ASN A 319 11.35 -24.66 14.92
N LEU A 320 10.86 -25.84 14.54
CA LEU A 320 9.58 -25.97 13.83
C LEU A 320 8.41 -25.35 14.60
N TRP A 321 8.37 -25.54 15.93
CA TRP A 321 7.30 -24.97 16.75
C TRP A 321 7.34 -23.45 16.76
N ARG A 322 8.51 -22.85 17.03
CA ARG A 322 8.71 -21.38 17.04
C ARG A 322 8.41 -20.78 15.68
N LEU A 323 8.77 -21.43 14.58
CA LEU A 323 8.45 -20.97 13.23
C LEU A 323 6.93 -20.88 13.00
N ILE A 324 6.15 -21.78 13.57
CA ILE A 324 4.69 -21.82 13.41
C ILE A 324 3.98 -20.96 14.46
N SER A 325 4.49 -20.90 15.70
CA SER A 325 3.78 -20.32 16.85
C SER A 325 4.17 -18.88 17.17
N LEU A 326 5.38 -18.43 16.80
CA LEU A 326 5.78 -17.03 17.02
C LEU A 326 4.97 -16.11 16.11
N TYR A 327 4.61 -14.94 16.64
CA TYR A 327 3.83 -13.96 15.92
C TYR A 327 4.15 -12.55 16.44
N ASP A 328 4.59 -11.67 15.56
CA ASP A 328 4.81 -10.24 15.82
C ASP A 328 3.93 -9.44 14.83
N PRO A 329 2.76 -8.91 15.27
CA PRO A 329 1.77 -8.36 14.36
C PRO A 329 2.28 -7.11 13.64
N ASP A 330 2.39 -7.17 12.31
CA ASP A 330 2.51 -5.98 11.47
C ASP A 330 1.12 -5.40 11.22
N ALA A 331 0.74 -4.40 12.02
CA ALA A 331 -0.59 -3.80 11.94
C ALA A 331 -0.91 -3.17 10.58
N LEU A 332 0.09 -2.69 9.83
CA LEU A 332 -0.13 -2.12 8.51
C LEU A 332 -0.46 -3.23 7.51
N MET A 333 0.34 -4.30 7.48
CA MET A 333 0.08 -5.45 6.61
C MET A 333 -1.24 -6.11 6.97
N ILE A 334 -1.50 -6.39 8.25
CA ILE A 334 -2.77 -6.97 8.70
C ILE A 334 -3.96 -6.11 8.27
N ALA A 335 -3.89 -4.78 8.42
CA ALA A 335 -4.97 -3.89 7.99
C ALA A 335 -5.21 -3.95 6.47
N VAL A 336 -4.13 -4.00 5.67
CA VAL A 336 -4.22 -4.17 4.21
C VAL A 336 -4.84 -5.53 3.87
N LEU A 337 -4.39 -6.62 4.49
CA LEU A 337 -4.90 -7.96 4.25
C LEU A 337 -6.39 -8.06 4.63
N ILE A 338 -6.81 -7.51 5.77
CA ILE A 338 -8.21 -7.43 6.18
C ILE A 338 -9.04 -6.68 5.14
N ALA A 339 -8.55 -5.53 4.64
CA ALA A 339 -9.25 -4.76 3.63
C ALA A 339 -9.44 -5.55 2.33
N VAL A 340 -8.38 -6.20 1.84
CA VAL A 340 -8.42 -7.02 0.61
C VAL A 340 -9.35 -8.22 0.78
N VAL A 341 -9.28 -8.92 1.92
CA VAL A 341 -10.17 -10.05 2.25
C VAL A 341 -11.63 -9.60 2.34
N ALA A 342 -11.92 -8.49 3.04
CA ALA A 342 -13.27 -7.96 3.16
C ALA A 342 -13.86 -7.59 1.79
N LEU A 343 -13.08 -6.99 0.90
CA LEU A 343 -13.48 -6.68 -0.47
C LEU A 343 -13.73 -7.94 -1.31
N TYR A 344 -12.84 -8.94 -1.19
CA TYR A 344 -12.99 -10.22 -1.89
C TYR A 344 -14.25 -10.97 -1.45
N ILE A 345 -14.43 -11.16 -0.14
CA ILE A 345 -15.62 -11.83 0.43
C ILE A 345 -16.89 -11.08 0.04
N ARG A 346 -16.89 -9.73 0.13
CA ARG A 346 -18.03 -8.92 -0.32
C ARG A 346 -18.35 -9.17 -1.79
N GLY A 347 -17.33 -9.26 -2.66
CA GLY A 347 -17.49 -9.61 -4.07
C GLY A 347 -18.16 -10.98 -4.25
N VAL A 348 -17.64 -12.01 -3.59
CA VAL A 348 -18.19 -13.38 -3.65
C VAL A 348 -19.64 -13.43 -3.16
N VAL A 349 -19.94 -12.78 -2.04
CA VAL A 349 -21.30 -12.72 -1.47
C VAL A 349 -22.26 -12.01 -2.42
N LEU A 350 -21.85 -10.88 -3.02
CA LEU A 350 -22.68 -10.15 -3.98
C LEU A 350 -22.98 -10.98 -5.22
N LEU A 351 -21.99 -11.69 -5.75
CA LEU A 351 -22.14 -12.55 -6.93
C LEU A 351 -23.07 -13.74 -6.63
N THR A 352 -22.86 -14.39 -5.50
CA THR A 352 -23.69 -15.53 -5.06
C THR A 352 -25.13 -15.12 -4.80
N ARG A 353 -25.38 -13.94 -4.19
CA ARG A 353 -26.74 -13.41 -3.98
C ARG A 353 -27.47 -13.07 -5.28
N ARG A 354 -26.75 -12.82 -6.37
CA ARG A 354 -27.33 -12.62 -7.71
C ARG A 354 -27.66 -13.93 -8.44
N GLY A 355 -27.30 -15.09 -7.86
CA GLY A 355 -27.50 -16.42 -8.46
C GLY A 355 -26.31 -16.92 -9.28
N ASP A 356 -25.23 -16.14 -9.39
CA ASP A 356 -24.02 -16.55 -10.10
C ASP A 356 -23.15 -17.45 -9.20
N LYS A 357 -22.61 -18.54 -9.77
CA LYS A 357 -21.68 -19.44 -9.05
C LYS A 357 -20.25 -18.89 -9.10
N TRP A 358 -19.61 -18.78 -7.94
CA TRP A 358 -18.17 -18.55 -7.83
C TRP A 358 -17.43 -19.85 -7.47
N PRO A 359 -16.40 -20.28 -8.22
CA PRO A 359 -15.69 -21.52 -7.91
C PRO A 359 -14.99 -21.46 -6.55
N VAL A 360 -15.28 -22.40 -5.66
CA VAL A 360 -14.71 -22.47 -4.30
C VAL A 360 -13.19 -22.54 -4.32
N GLY A 361 -12.61 -23.24 -5.30
CA GLY A 361 -11.16 -23.32 -5.48
C GLY A 361 -10.46 -21.96 -5.63
N ARG A 362 -11.13 -20.95 -6.21
CA ARG A 362 -10.60 -19.57 -6.29
C ARG A 362 -10.54 -18.91 -4.93
N THR A 363 -11.59 -19.07 -4.13
CA THR A 363 -11.64 -18.54 -2.76
C THR A 363 -10.60 -19.20 -1.86
N VAL A 364 -10.41 -20.53 -1.98
CA VAL A 364 -9.37 -21.26 -1.23
C VAL A 364 -7.97 -20.81 -1.64
N ALA A 365 -7.68 -20.71 -2.94
CA ALA A 365 -6.38 -20.25 -3.42
C ALA A 365 -6.07 -18.82 -2.96
N PHE A 366 -7.07 -17.91 -3.04
CA PHE A 366 -6.95 -16.56 -2.52
C PHE A 366 -6.66 -16.54 -1.01
N ALA A 367 -7.40 -17.33 -0.22
CA ALA A 367 -7.18 -17.42 1.22
C ALA A 367 -5.77 -17.91 1.55
N LEU A 368 -5.28 -18.96 0.88
CA LEU A 368 -3.92 -19.45 1.05
C LEU A 368 -2.87 -18.40 0.68
N GLY A 369 -3.08 -17.66 -0.41
CA GLY A 369 -2.20 -16.56 -0.82
C GLY A 369 -2.12 -15.46 0.25
N ILE A 370 -3.27 -15.04 0.80
CA ILE A 370 -3.33 -14.03 1.87
C ILE A 370 -2.68 -14.54 3.16
N SER A 371 -2.94 -15.79 3.56
CA SER A 371 -2.32 -16.40 4.73
C SER A 371 -0.79 -16.52 4.58
N ALA A 372 -0.29 -16.78 3.38
CA ALA A 372 1.14 -16.79 3.10
C ALA A 372 1.78 -15.40 3.25
N VAL A 373 1.09 -14.32 2.86
CA VAL A 373 1.56 -12.94 3.12
C VAL A 373 1.59 -12.64 4.61
N ASP A 374 0.55 -13.00 5.36
CA ASP A 374 0.50 -12.80 6.81
C ASP A 374 1.62 -13.57 7.52
N TYR A 375 1.83 -14.82 7.14
CA TYR A 375 2.89 -15.66 7.71
C TYR A 375 4.30 -15.09 7.45
N ALA A 376 4.56 -14.60 6.23
CA ALA A 376 5.86 -14.03 5.86
C ALA A 376 6.13 -12.65 6.47
N THR A 377 5.10 -11.91 6.91
CA THR A 377 5.23 -10.55 7.46
C THR A 377 5.07 -10.49 8.97
N SER A 378 4.11 -11.23 9.53
CA SER A 378 3.75 -11.22 10.96
C SER A 378 3.98 -12.54 11.68
N GLY A 379 4.00 -13.68 10.96
CA GLY A 379 4.26 -14.99 11.54
C GLY A 379 5.72 -15.23 11.95
N GLY A 380 6.03 -16.43 12.44
CA GLY A 380 7.38 -16.78 12.90
C GLY A 380 8.43 -16.59 11.80
N LEU A 381 8.07 -16.82 10.54
CA LEU A 381 8.92 -16.50 9.40
C LEU A 381 9.25 -15.00 9.30
N GLY A 382 8.25 -14.12 9.44
CA GLY A 382 8.46 -12.67 9.48
C GLY A 382 9.29 -12.20 10.67
N VAL A 383 9.18 -12.88 11.83
CA VAL A 383 10.03 -12.63 13.01
C VAL A 383 11.49 -12.98 12.71
N TYR A 384 11.76 -14.21 12.27
CA TYR A 384 13.13 -14.66 12.00
C TYR A 384 13.79 -13.93 10.82
N ALA A 385 13.00 -13.46 9.84
CA ALA A 385 13.48 -12.66 8.71
C ALA A 385 14.14 -11.33 9.12
N LYS A 386 13.91 -10.85 10.35
CA LYS A 386 14.60 -9.67 10.91
C LYS A 386 16.00 -9.99 11.44
N PHE A 387 16.32 -11.26 11.69
CA PHE A 387 17.54 -11.68 12.40
C PHE A 387 18.47 -12.61 11.59
N SER A 388 18.02 -13.12 10.44
CA SER A 388 18.81 -13.97 9.56
C SER A 388 18.47 -13.69 8.10
N PHE A 389 19.51 -13.68 7.27
CA PHE A 389 19.40 -13.52 5.83
C PHE A 389 18.72 -14.74 5.20
N GLU A 390 18.97 -15.94 5.71
CA GLU A 390 18.31 -17.17 5.25
C GLU A 390 16.78 -17.03 5.37
N TYR A 391 16.28 -16.68 6.57
CA TYR A 391 14.85 -16.49 6.79
C TYR A 391 14.29 -15.27 6.06
N HIS A 392 15.08 -14.21 5.91
CA HIS A 392 14.73 -13.08 5.06
C HIS A 392 14.46 -13.54 3.62
N MET A 393 15.35 -14.36 3.06
CA MET A 393 15.19 -14.89 1.71
C MET A 393 13.96 -15.81 1.60
N ILE A 394 13.71 -16.68 2.58
CA ILE A 394 12.49 -17.51 2.61
C ILE A 394 11.25 -16.61 2.59
N ALA A 395 11.18 -15.59 3.45
CA ALA A 395 10.04 -14.67 3.53
C ALA A 395 9.81 -13.95 2.20
N HIS A 396 10.86 -13.43 1.57
CA HIS A 396 10.75 -12.77 0.27
C HIS A 396 10.42 -13.72 -0.88
N MET A 397 10.84 -14.98 -0.85
CA MET A 397 10.40 -16.00 -1.82
C MET A 397 8.92 -16.36 -1.65
N VAL A 398 8.43 -16.47 -0.41
CA VAL A 398 7.01 -16.65 -0.13
C VAL A 398 6.20 -15.47 -0.69
N LEU A 399 6.65 -14.24 -0.44
CA LEU A 399 6.00 -13.02 -0.92
C LEU A 399 6.10 -12.83 -2.44
N GLY A 400 7.23 -13.19 -3.05
CA GLY A 400 7.50 -13.00 -4.47
C GLY A 400 6.93 -14.10 -5.36
N MET A 401 6.71 -15.31 -4.84
CA MET A 401 6.31 -16.46 -5.66
C MET A 401 5.05 -17.15 -5.14
N ILE A 402 5.07 -17.63 -3.90
CA ILE A 402 4.00 -18.52 -3.39
C ILE A 402 2.69 -17.75 -3.18
N ALA A 403 2.72 -16.65 -2.45
CA ALA A 403 1.55 -15.82 -2.18
C ALA A 403 0.91 -15.27 -3.48
N PRO A 404 1.68 -14.69 -4.42
CA PRO A 404 1.20 -14.25 -5.73
C PRO A 404 0.41 -15.29 -6.52
N ILE A 405 0.87 -16.55 -6.56
CA ILE A 405 0.16 -17.62 -7.26
C ILE A 405 -1.24 -17.80 -6.66
N GLY A 406 -1.35 -17.90 -5.34
CA GLY A 406 -2.64 -18.02 -4.65
C GLY A 406 -3.56 -16.83 -4.91
N ILE A 407 -3.02 -15.61 -4.84
CA ILE A 407 -3.77 -14.36 -5.08
C ILE A 407 -4.30 -14.31 -6.52
N VAL A 408 -3.47 -14.63 -7.52
CA VAL A 408 -3.84 -14.60 -8.95
C VAL A 408 -4.85 -15.69 -9.30
N LEU A 409 -4.68 -16.90 -8.76
CA LEU A 409 -5.66 -18.00 -8.91
C LEU A 409 -7.03 -17.63 -8.31
N GLY A 410 -7.05 -16.70 -7.35
CA GLY A 410 -8.25 -16.10 -6.80
C GLY A 410 -9.08 -15.27 -7.79
N ALA A 411 -8.54 -14.90 -8.95
CA ALA A 411 -9.17 -14.04 -9.96
C ALA A 411 -9.76 -12.71 -9.42
N PRO A 412 -9.01 -11.94 -8.59
CA PRO A 412 -9.53 -10.76 -7.91
C PRO A 412 -9.98 -9.67 -8.88
N ILE A 413 -9.33 -9.50 -10.04
CA ILE A 413 -9.72 -8.47 -11.03
C ILE A 413 -11.04 -8.86 -11.70
N THR A 414 -11.21 -10.13 -12.07
CA THR A 414 -12.47 -10.66 -12.62
C THR A 414 -13.61 -10.49 -11.62
N LEU A 415 -13.38 -10.79 -10.34
CA LEU A 415 -14.37 -10.61 -9.30
C LEU A 415 -14.76 -9.13 -9.19
N ALA A 416 -13.78 -8.23 -9.09
CA ALA A 416 -14.00 -6.80 -9.02
C ALA A 416 -14.80 -6.27 -10.22
N LEU A 417 -14.45 -6.67 -11.45
CA LEU A 417 -15.17 -6.25 -12.66
C LEU A 417 -16.61 -6.75 -12.74
N ARG A 418 -16.95 -7.86 -12.05
CA ARG A 418 -18.31 -8.41 -11.99
C ARG A 418 -19.15 -7.81 -10.86
N THR A 419 -18.52 -7.29 -9.81
CA THR A 419 -19.22 -6.88 -8.58
C THR A 419 -19.19 -5.37 -8.32
N LEU A 420 -18.20 -4.64 -8.85
CA LEU A 420 -18.12 -3.19 -8.67
C LEU A 420 -19.32 -2.47 -9.32
N PRO A 421 -19.84 -1.41 -8.67
CA PRO A 421 -20.98 -0.66 -9.18
C PRO A 421 -20.61 0.09 -10.47
N GLN A 422 -21.62 0.25 -11.33
CA GLN A 422 -21.57 1.16 -12.48
C GLN A 422 -21.67 2.63 -12.02
N GLY A 423 -21.58 3.58 -12.96
CA GLY A 423 -21.84 5.00 -12.70
C GLY A 423 -23.23 5.24 -12.10
N ARG A 424 -23.39 6.32 -11.32
CA ARG A 424 -24.70 6.75 -10.80
C ARG A 424 -25.59 7.33 -11.89
N THR A 425 -24.96 7.83 -12.96
CA THR A 425 -25.59 8.36 -14.16
C THR A 425 -24.96 7.71 -15.40
N ASP A 426 -25.62 7.79 -16.55
CA ASP A 426 -25.13 7.21 -17.81
C ASP A 426 -23.81 7.83 -18.28
N ASP A 427 -23.58 9.10 -17.95
CA ASP A 427 -22.34 9.83 -18.26
C ASP A 427 -21.20 9.58 -17.26
N GLU A 428 -21.49 9.11 -16.04
CA GLU A 428 -20.47 8.91 -15.00
C GLU A 428 -19.67 7.63 -15.30
N ARG A 429 -18.34 7.73 -15.33
CA ARG A 429 -17.48 6.54 -15.52
C ARG A 429 -17.62 5.57 -14.34
N GLY A 430 -17.71 6.09 -13.13
CA GLY A 430 -17.86 5.31 -11.90
C GLY A 430 -16.64 4.43 -11.58
N VAL A 431 -16.77 3.62 -10.52
CA VAL A 431 -15.66 2.82 -9.98
C VAL A 431 -15.25 1.68 -10.92
N ARG A 432 -16.24 0.95 -11.47
CA ARG A 432 -15.99 -0.11 -12.45
C ARG A 432 -15.37 0.42 -13.73
N GLY A 433 -15.89 1.53 -14.28
CA GLY A 433 -15.34 2.14 -15.48
C GLY A 433 -13.93 2.70 -15.26
N THR A 434 -13.62 3.18 -14.06
CA THR A 434 -12.26 3.63 -13.69
C THR A 434 -11.29 2.45 -13.64
N LEU A 435 -11.69 1.30 -13.09
CA LEU A 435 -10.88 0.08 -13.13
C LEU A 435 -10.64 -0.38 -14.58
N ILE A 436 -11.67 -0.38 -15.43
CA ILE A 436 -11.53 -0.73 -16.86
C ILE A 436 -10.56 0.23 -17.56
N ALA A 437 -10.68 1.54 -17.32
CA ALA A 437 -9.78 2.54 -17.89
C ALA A 437 -8.34 2.37 -17.41
N LEU A 438 -8.13 2.00 -16.14
CA LEU A 438 -6.82 1.71 -15.58
C LEU A 438 -6.19 0.48 -16.25
N LEU A 439 -6.97 -0.60 -16.42
CA LEU A 439 -6.51 -1.81 -17.10
C LEU A 439 -6.10 -1.51 -18.54
N HIS A 440 -6.85 -0.72 -19.30
CA HIS A 440 -6.52 -0.37 -20.69
C HIS A 440 -5.54 0.81 -20.83
N SER A 441 -4.92 1.26 -19.74
CA SER A 441 -4.02 2.41 -19.75
C SER A 441 -2.64 2.07 -20.33
N ARG A 442 -1.90 3.09 -20.80
CA ARG A 442 -0.51 2.91 -21.28
C ARG A 442 0.41 2.34 -20.20
N PRO A 443 0.39 2.82 -18.94
CA PRO A 443 1.18 2.20 -17.87
C PRO A 443 0.86 0.72 -17.68
N ALA A 444 -0.41 0.32 -17.70
CA ALA A 444 -0.78 -1.09 -17.61
C ALA A 444 -0.25 -1.90 -18.79
N ALA A 445 -0.30 -1.37 -20.02
CA ALA A 445 0.26 -2.03 -21.20
C ALA A 445 1.79 -2.18 -21.16
N VAL A 446 2.50 -1.24 -20.52
CA VAL A 446 3.95 -1.33 -20.30
C VAL A 446 4.26 -2.33 -19.19
N LEU A 447 3.58 -2.23 -18.06
CA LEU A 447 3.80 -3.11 -16.90
C LEU A 447 3.43 -4.56 -17.18
N THR A 448 2.50 -4.83 -18.09
CA THR A 448 2.12 -6.20 -18.48
C THR A 448 2.93 -6.73 -19.67
N ASN A 449 3.91 -5.97 -20.17
CA ASN A 449 4.81 -6.44 -21.23
C ASN A 449 5.73 -7.55 -20.68
N PRO A 450 5.83 -8.71 -21.36
CA PRO A 450 6.76 -9.81 -21.06
C PRO A 450 8.16 -9.46 -20.56
N VAL A 451 8.85 -8.53 -21.22
CA VAL A 451 10.23 -8.17 -20.88
C VAL A 451 10.25 -7.28 -19.64
N VAL A 452 9.26 -6.40 -19.52
CA VAL A 452 9.14 -5.49 -18.37
C VAL A 452 8.81 -6.26 -17.11
N ILE A 453 7.87 -7.22 -17.15
CA ILE A 453 7.58 -8.07 -15.99
C ILE A 453 8.78 -8.90 -15.58
N LEU A 454 9.54 -9.46 -16.53
CA LEU A 454 10.75 -10.22 -16.23
C LEU A 454 11.82 -9.32 -15.60
N ALA A 455 12.03 -8.11 -16.13
CA ALA A 455 12.96 -7.14 -15.58
C ALA A 455 12.54 -6.65 -14.17
N LEU A 456 11.25 -6.45 -13.94
CA LEU A 456 10.73 -6.08 -12.61
C LEU A 456 10.82 -7.22 -11.61
N PHE A 457 10.60 -8.46 -12.06
CA PHE A 457 10.67 -9.65 -11.22
C PHE A 457 12.12 -9.97 -10.86
N ASP A 458 12.93 -10.42 -11.83
CA ASP A 458 14.29 -10.88 -11.56
C ASP A 458 15.31 -9.73 -11.55
N GLY A 459 15.17 -8.74 -12.43
CA GLY A 459 16.10 -7.61 -12.46
C GLY A 459 16.12 -6.82 -11.14
N SER A 460 15.00 -6.81 -10.41
CA SER A 460 14.94 -6.21 -9.08
C SER A 460 15.75 -6.96 -8.02
N LEU A 461 15.95 -8.28 -8.16
CA LEU A 461 16.80 -9.06 -7.25
C LEU A 461 18.26 -8.60 -7.36
N PHE A 462 18.76 -8.43 -8.59
CA PHE A 462 20.11 -7.89 -8.82
C PHE A 462 20.22 -6.46 -8.31
N ALA A 463 19.22 -5.61 -8.59
CA ALA A 463 19.24 -4.23 -8.11
C ALA A 463 19.27 -4.16 -6.57
N LEU A 464 18.52 -5.02 -5.88
CA LEU A 464 18.46 -5.00 -4.42
C LEU A 464 19.72 -5.58 -3.78
N TYR A 465 20.11 -6.78 -4.17
CA TYR A 465 21.13 -7.56 -3.46
C TYR A 465 22.56 -7.37 -4.01
N MET A 466 22.72 -6.97 -5.27
CA MET A 466 24.05 -6.73 -5.88
C MET A 466 24.46 -5.25 -5.84
N THR A 467 23.68 -4.40 -5.16
CA THR A 467 24.01 -3.00 -4.90
C THR A 467 23.90 -2.70 -3.40
N PRO A 468 24.35 -1.52 -2.94
CA PRO A 468 24.17 -1.10 -1.55
C PRO A 468 22.71 -0.98 -1.08
N LEU A 469 21.72 -1.16 -1.97
CA LEU A 469 20.31 -0.93 -1.69
C LEU A 469 19.77 -1.80 -0.55
N PHE A 470 20.12 -3.09 -0.50
CA PHE A 470 19.70 -3.98 0.58
C PHE A 470 20.17 -3.48 1.95
N GLY A 471 21.48 -3.26 2.12
CA GLY A 471 22.04 -2.73 3.38
C GLY A 471 21.52 -1.35 3.77
N ASN A 472 21.13 -0.51 2.80
CA ASN A 472 20.52 0.79 3.07
C ASN A 472 19.04 0.69 3.52
N MET A 473 18.32 -0.33 3.04
CA MET A 473 16.88 -0.50 3.29
C MET A 473 16.60 -1.34 4.54
N MET A 474 17.44 -2.33 4.85
CA MET A 474 17.27 -3.26 5.97
C MET A 474 17.16 -2.56 7.34
N PRO A 475 17.94 -1.50 7.66
CA PRO A 475 17.77 -0.80 8.94
C PRO A 475 16.48 0.02 9.05
N SER A 476 15.75 0.26 7.95
CA SER A 476 14.59 1.14 7.91
C SER A 476 13.27 0.37 7.79
N HIS A 477 12.29 0.73 8.62
CA HIS A 477 10.93 0.18 8.52
C HIS A 477 10.29 0.43 7.14
N LEU A 478 10.49 1.63 6.57
CA LEU A 478 10.00 1.93 5.23
C LEU A 478 10.74 1.11 4.18
N GLY A 479 12.04 0.88 4.35
CA GLY A 479 12.83 0.02 3.49
C GLY A 479 12.29 -1.41 3.47
N HIS A 480 12.07 -2.01 4.64
CA HIS A 480 11.40 -3.30 4.77
C HIS A 480 10.04 -3.36 4.09
N LEU A 481 9.17 -2.37 4.36
CA LEU A 481 7.86 -2.29 3.73
C LEU A 481 7.98 -2.20 2.19
N ALA A 482 8.90 -1.39 1.70
CA ALA A 482 9.14 -1.21 0.27
C ALA A 482 9.60 -2.52 -0.38
N MET A 483 10.51 -3.27 0.24
CA MET A 483 10.93 -4.59 -0.23
C MET A 483 9.73 -5.55 -0.25
N THR A 484 8.98 -5.66 0.85
CA THR A 484 7.80 -6.53 0.97
C THR A 484 6.75 -6.25 -0.10
N VAL A 485 6.37 -4.97 -0.25
CA VAL A 485 5.38 -4.54 -1.25
C VAL A 485 5.90 -4.75 -2.66
N HIS A 486 7.17 -4.43 -2.93
CA HIS A 486 7.76 -4.61 -4.26
C HIS A 486 7.73 -6.07 -4.69
N PHE A 487 8.25 -7.00 -3.87
CA PHE A 487 8.27 -8.42 -4.25
C PHE A 487 6.87 -9.01 -4.38
N LEU A 488 5.94 -8.65 -3.48
CA LEU A 488 4.55 -9.08 -3.60
C LEU A 488 3.89 -8.59 -4.88
N LEU A 489 4.08 -7.31 -5.24
CA LEU A 489 3.51 -6.73 -6.45
C LEU A 489 4.17 -7.24 -7.73
N ALA A 490 5.51 -7.35 -7.75
CA ALA A 490 6.28 -7.87 -8.88
C ALA A 490 5.89 -9.32 -9.16
N GLY A 491 5.83 -10.16 -8.12
CA GLY A 491 5.36 -11.54 -8.22
C GLY A 491 3.91 -11.63 -8.70
N THR A 492 3.00 -10.84 -8.10
CA THR A 492 1.58 -10.82 -8.50
C THR A 492 1.43 -10.43 -9.97
N LEU A 493 2.19 -9.45 -10.43
CA LEU A 493 2.19 -9.01 -11.82
C LEU A 493 2.77 -10.06 -12.78
N PHE A 494 3.89 -10.70 -12.42
CA PHE A 494 4.49 -11.79 -13.19
C PHE A 494 3.51 -12.95 -13.36
N PHE A 495 2.99 -13.49 -12.25
CA PHE A 495 2.04 -14.61 -12.29
C PHE A 495 0.69 -14.22 -12.89
N HIS A 496 0.25 -12.95 -12.77
CA HIS A 496 -0.94 -12.46 -13.47
C HIS A 496 -0.83 -12.62 -14.99
N VAL A 497 0.32 -12.26 -15.58
CA VAL A 497 0.55 -12.38 -17.03
C VAL A 497 0.72 -13.84 -17.46
N ILE A 498 1.46 -14.64 -16.68
CA ILE A 498 1.73 -16.05 -17.00
C ILE A 498 0.49 -16.92 -16.87
N ILE A 499 -0.19 -16.87 -15.72
CA ILE A 499 -1.37 -17.69 -15.44
C ILE A 499 -2.57 -17.21 -16.28
N GLY A 500 -2.74 -15.90 -16.43
CA GLY A 500 -3.69 -15.32 -17.39
C GLY A 500 -5.18 -15.60 -17.11
N ILE A 501 -5.59 -15.81 -15.85
CA ILE A 501 -7.01 -15.99 -15.48
C ILE A 501 -7.79 -14.67 -15.56
N ASP A 502 -7.17 -13.58 -15.11
CA ASP A 502 -7.75 -12.25 -15.11
C ASP A 502 -7.50 -11.54 -16.46
N PRO A 503 -8.35 -10.56 -16.83
CA PRO A 503 -8.22 -9.89 -18.12
C PRO A 503 -6.94 -9.07 -18.22
N ASN A 504 -6.22 -9.25 -19.32
CA ASN A 504 -4.97 -8.56 -19.64
C ASN A 504 -5.18 -7.68 -20.89
N PRO A 505 -4.60 -6.45 -20.95
CA PRO A 505 -4.71 -5.58 -22.12
C PRO A 505 -4.24 -6.22 -23.43
N ARG A 506 -3.27 -7.13 -23.35
CA ARG A 506 -2.76 -7.88 -24.51
C ARG A 506 -2.73 -9.36 -24.19
N LYS A 507 -3.24 -10.18 -25.12
CA LYS A 507 -3.11 -11.63 -25.02
C LYS A 507 -1.67 -12.03 -25.32
N VAL A 508 -0.95 -12.50 -24.31
CA VAL A 508 0.40 -13.06 -24.49
C VAL A 508 0.27 -14.49 -25.00
N PRO A 509 0.86 -14.84 -26.17
CA PRO A 509 0.85 -16.21 -26.70
C PRO A 509 1.49 -17.20 -25.73
N HIS A 510 0.99 -18.43 -25.67
CA HIS A 510 1.49 -19.45 -24.74
C HIS A 510 2.98 -19.75 -24.91
N ILE A 511 3.48 -19.79 -26.15
CA ILE A 511 4.91 -19.99 -26.44
C ILE A 511 5.77 -18.88 -25.83
N VAL A 512 5.30 -17.63 -25.87
CA VAL A 512 6.02 -16.49 -25.28
C VAL A 512 6.05 -16.62 -23.76
N ARG A 513 4.95 -17.07 -23.14
CA ARG A 513 4.92 -17.34 -21.69
C ARG A 513 5.91 -18.44 -21.29
N ILE A 514 5.97 -19.53 -22.07
CA ILE A 514 6.92 -20.63 -21.86
C ILE A 514 8.36 -20.12 -21.93
N VAL A 515 8.70 -19.32 -22.96
CA VAL A 515 10.03 -18.73 -23.12
C VAL A 515 10.38 -17.82 -21.94
N ILE A 516 9.45 -16.97 -21.49
CA ILE A 516 9.65 -16.11 -20.31
C ILE A 516 9.90 -16.94 -19.06
N LEU A 517 9.16 -18.04 -18.86
CA LEU A 517 9.35 -18.90 -17.68
C LEU A 517 10.74 -19.54 -17.67
N PHE A 518 11.21 -20.05 -18.81
CA PHE A 518 12.59 -20.56 -18.93
C PHE A 518 13.65 -19.47 -18.73
N ALA A 519 13.40 -18.25 -19.23
CA ALA A 519 14.28 -17.11 -19.01
C ALA A 519 14.32 -16.74 -17.53
N ALA A 520 13.17 -16.68 -16.85
CA ALA A 520 13.07 -16.40 -15.42
C ALA A 520 13.81 -17.44 -14.59
N MET A 521 13.58 -18.73 -14.85
CA MET A 521 14.33 -19.82 -14.19
C MET A 521 15.84 -19.62 -14.34
N SER A 522 16.32 -19.45 -15.57
CA SER A 522 17.75 -19.25 -15.85
C SER A 522 18.35 -18.03 -15.13
N ILE A 523 17.65 -16.89 -15.16
CA ILE A 523 18.12 -15.64 -14.55
C ILE A 523 18.12 -15.78 -13.02
N HIS A 524 17.07 -16.39 -12.46
CA HIS A 524 16.95 -16.62 -11.02
C HIS A 524 18.01 -17.60 -10.50
N ALA A 525 18.27 -18.68 -11.23
CA ALA A 525 19.34 -19.62 -10.92
C ALA A 525 20.71 -18.93 -10.92
N PHE A 526 20.97 -18.08 -11.92
CA PHE A 526 22.20 -17.29 -11.96
C PHE A 526 22.32 -16.33 -10.77
N PHE A 527 21.22 -15.65 -10.40
CA PHE A 527 21.17 -14.81 -9.20
C PHE A 527 21.53 -15.60 -7.93
N ALA A 528 20.92 -16.77 -7.74
CA ALA A 528 21.18 -17.61 -6.58
C ALA A 528 22.65 -18.07 -6.51
N VAL A 529 23.22 -18.53 -7.63
CA VAL A 529 24.64 -18.91 -7.71
C VAL A 529 25.55 -17.72 -7.44
N ALA A 530 25.25 -16.54 -7.98
CA ALA A 530 26.01 -15.33 -7.70
C ALA A 530 26.01 -14.99 -6.20
N LEU A 531 24.85 -15.11 -5.54
CA LEU A 531 24.72 -14.87 -4.11
C LEU A 531 25.49 -15.91 -3.28
N ILE A 532 25.43 -17.20 -3.63
CA ILE A 532 26.22 -18.27 -2.99
C ILE A 532 27.73 -18.02 -3.16
N SER A 533 28.12 -17.48 -4.31
CA SER A 533 29.53 -17.23 -4.68
C SER A 533 30.12 -15.98 -4.02
N THR A 534 29.32 -15.19 -3.30
CA THR A 534 29.83 -14.02 -2.58
C THR A 534 30.81 -14.41 -1.47
N SER A 535 31.81 -13.55 -1.27
CA SER A 535 32.82 -13.69 -0.22
C SER A 535 32.62 -12.71 0.95
N THR A 536 31.64 -11.82 0.84
CA THR A 536 31.33 -10.77 1.83
C THR A 536 29.83 -10.73 2.11
N VAL A 537 29.46 -10.34 3.32
CA VAL A 537 28.05 -10.14 3.70
C VAL A 537 27.52 -8.86 3.03
N ILE A 538 26.34 -8.92 2.41
CA ILE A 538 25.78 -7.83 1.59
C ILE A 538 24.91 -6.83 2.37
N ASP A 539 24.67 -7.10 3.64
CA ASP A 539 23.76 -6.37 4.54
C ASP A 539 24.35 -5.08 5.14
N GLN A 540 25.60 -4.74 4.81
CA GLN A 540 26.37 -3.64 5.41
C GLN A 540 26.46 -3.69 6.96
N GLY A 541 26.46 -4.89 7.54
CA GLY A 541 26.64 -5.10 8.98
C GLY A 541 25.35 -5.01 9.81
N TYR A 542 24.18 -4.96 9.18
CA TYR A 542 22.90 -4.98 9.88
C TYR A 542 22.74 -6.22 10.79
N PHE A 543 22.86 -7.43 10.26
CA PHE A 543 22.74 -8.68 11.02
C PHE A 543 23.87 -8.83 12.05
N ALA A 544 25.06 -8.33 11.74
CA ALA A 544 26.17 -8.29 12.71
C ALA A 544 25.85 -7.40 13.92
N SER A 545 25.17 -6.27 13.69
CA SER A 545 24.79 -5.33 14.76
C SER A 545 23.75 -5.89 15.74
N LEU A 546 22.95 -6.87 15.31
CA LEU A 546 21.95 -7.53 16.16
C LEU A 546 22.59 -8.44 17.22
N GLN A 547 23.81 -8.94 16.98
CA GLN A 547 24.51 -9.88 17.87
C GLN A 547 23.66 -11.12 18.21
N THR A 548 22.93 -11.65 17.22
CA THR A 548 22.02 -12.79 17.37
C THR A 548 22.77 -14.05 17.87
N PRO A 549 22.47 -14.60 19.06
CA PRO A 549 23.30 -15.64 19.69
C PRO A 549 23.40 -16.97 18.92
N TRP A 550 22.41 -17.27 18.08
CA TRP A 550 22.31 -18.51 17.32
C TRP A 550 22.71 -18.37 15.84
N ASN A 551 23.04 -17.15 15.38
CA ASN A 551 23.47 -16.89 14.01
C ASN A 551 24.86 -16.25 14.00
N LEU A 552 25.90 -17.08 14.17
CA LEU A 552 27.28 -16.61 14.36
C LEU A 552 28.09 -16.52 13.05
N ASP A 553 27.73 -17.31 12.04
CA ASP A 553 28.38 -17.29 10.71
C ASP A 553 27.43 -16.68 9.66
N LEU A 554 27.45 -15.35 9.58
CA LEU A 554 26.56 -14.59 8.70
C LEU A 554 26.81 -14.84 7.21
N LEU A 555 28.03 -15.23 6.83
CA LEU A 555 28.33 -15.56 5.44
C LEU A 555 27.76 -16.94 5.08
N ALA A 556 27.83 -17.91 6.01
CA ALA A 556 27.14 -19.19 5.84
C ALA A 556 25.61 -19.03 5.77
N ASP A 557 25.02 -18.21 6.64
CA ASP A 557 23.59 -17.84 6.62
C ASP A 557 23.17 -17.20 5.28
N GLN A 558 24.01 -16.31 4.73
CA GLN A 558 23.78 -15.72 3.41
C GLN A 558 23.83 -16.77 2.28
N ARG A 559 24.79 -17.69 2.31
CA ARG A 559 24.91 -18.79 1.34
C ARG A 559 23.75 -19.78 1.43
N ALA A 560 23.26 -20.05 2.64
CA ALA A 560 22.04 -20.81 2.86
C ALA A 560 20.84 -20.09 2.23
N GLY A 561 20.69 -18.78 2.45
CA GLY A 561 19.71 -17.95 1.77
C GLY A 561 19.79 -18.03 0.24
N GLY A 562 20.99 -17.96 -0.34
CA GLY A 562 21.19 -18.17 -1.78
C GLY A 562 20.76 -19.56 -2.27
N SER A 563 21.04 -20.60 -1.49
CA SER A 563 20.62 -21.98 -1.80
C SER A 563 19.09 -22.14 -1.75
N ILE A 564 18.43 -21.45 -0.81
CA ILE A 564 16.98 -21.40 -0.71
C ILE A 564 16.37 -20.65 -1.90
N ALA A 565 16.94 -19.51 -2.28
CA ALA A 565 16.49 -18.75 -3.45
C ALA A 565 16.48 -19.65 -4.70
N TRP A 566 17.51 -20.49 -4.87
CA TRP A 566 17.53 -21.48 -5.94
C TRP A 566 16.39 -22.50 -5.83
N ALA A 567 16.27 -23.21 -4.69
CA ALA A 567 15.29 -24.28 -4.54
C ALA A 567 13.83 -23.79 -4.60
N MET A 568 13.53 -22.67 -3.92
CA MET A 568 12.20 -22.07 -3.91
C MET A 568 11.88 -21.30 -5.19
N GLY A 569 12.89 -20.89 -5.96
CA GLY A 569 12.74 -20.23 -7.25
C GLY A 569 12.21 -21.17 -8.34
N GLU A 570 12.81 -22.35 -8.44
CA GLU A 570 12.54 -23.26 -9.56
C GLU A 570 11.19 -23.98 -9.44
N LEU A 571 10.82 -24.43 -8.24
CA LEU A 571 9.61 -25.26 -8.06
C LEU A 571 8.31 -24.55 -8.51
N PRO A 572 8.01 -23.30 -8.08
CA PRO A 572 6.81 -22.59 -8.51
C PRO A 572 6.81 -22.29 -10.01
N ILE A 573 7.97 -21.97 -10.59
CA ILE A 573 8.08 -21.67 -12.02
C ILE A 573 7.86 -22.94 -12.86
N LEU A 574 8.41 -24.08 -12.45
CA LEU A 574 8.14 -25.37 -13.08
C LEU A 574 6.66 -25.74 -13.05
N LEU A 575 5.97 -25.53 -11.92
CA LEU A 575 4.53 -25.74 -11.83
C LEU A 575 3.75 -24.81 -12.77
N ALA A 576 4.14 -23.54 -12.85
CA ALA A 576 3.55 -22.59 -13.79
C ALA A 576 3.80 -22.98 -15.24
N LEU A 577 4.99 -23.47 -15.57
CA LEU A 577 5.37 -23.97 -16.89
C LEU A 577 4.49 -25.15 -17.32
N VAL A 578 4.34 -26.15 -16.45
CA VAL A 578 3.46 -27.30 -16.68
C VAL A 578 2.01 -26.83 -16.86
N ALA A 579 1.54 -25.91 -16.02
CA ALA A 579 0.19 -25.37 -16.12
C ALA A 579 -0.04 -24.60 -17.45
N THR A 580 0.92 -23.78 -17.88
CA THR A 580 0.86 -23.06 -19.16
C THR A 580 0.89 -24.02 -20.34
N PHE A 581 1.71 -25.07 -20.29
CA PHE A 581 1.73 -26.11 -21.32
C PHE A 581 0.39 -26.85 -21.43
N ILE A 582 -0.21 -27.23 -20.30
CA ILE A 582 -1.54 -27.85 -20.27
C ILE A 582 -2.61 -26.90 -20.82
N GLN A 583 -2.55 -25.61 -20.50
CA GLN A 583 -3.46 -24.60 -21.05
C GLN A 583 -3.32 -24.50 -22.57
N TRP A 584 -2.09 -24.45 -23.08
CA TRP A 584 -1.82 -24.43 -24.52
C TRP A 584 -2.40 -25.64 -25.24
N MET A 585 -2.09 -26.85 -24.76
CA MET A 585 -2.63 -28.10 -25.33
C MET A 585 -4.16 -28.15 -25.35
N ARG A 586 -4.81 -27.57 -24.33
CA ARG A 586 -6.27 -27.50 -24.24
C ARG A 586 -6.87 -26.49 -25.20
N ASP A 587 -6.25 -25.32 -25.34
CA ASP A 587 -6.71 -24.27 -26.23
C ASP A 587 -6.53 -24.68 -27.69
N ASP A 588 -5.38 -25.26 -28.04
CA ASP A 588 -5.08 -25.79 -29.38
C ASP A 588 -6.11 -26.85 -29.78
N LYS A 589 -6.37 -27.84 -28.92
CA LYS A 589 -7.42 -28.85 -29.14
C LYS A 589 -8.82 -28.26 -29.33
N ARG A 590 -9.15 -27.14 -28.68
CA ARG A 590 -10.45 -26.45 -28.84
C ARG A 590 -10.50 -25.70 -30.17
N GLU A 591 -9.39 -25.08 -30.56
CA GLU A 591 -9.24 -24.36 -31.82
C GLU A 591 -9.33 -25.31 -33.01
N THR A 592 -8.59 -26.43 -32.99
CA THR A 592 -8.71 -27.49 -34.02
C THR A 592 -10.15 -27.95 -34.16
N LYS A 593 -10.82 -28.30 -33.05
CA LYS A 593 -12.25 -28.71 -33.09
C LYS A 593 -13.19 -27.63 -33.64
N ARG A 594 -12.86 -26.35 -33.46
CA ARG A 594 -13.65 -25.23 -34.00
C ARG A 594 -13.44 -25.13 -35.51
N ILE A 595 -12.19 -25.28 -35.97
CA ILE A 595 -11.83 -25.31 -37.39
C ILE A 595 -12.52 -26.49 -38.07
N ASP A 596 -12.37 -27.72 -37.55
CA ASP A 596 -13.01 -28.93 -38.08
C ASP A 596 -14.54 -28.77 -38.22
N ARG A 597 -15.19 -28.14 -37.21
CA ARG A 597 -16.64 -27.87 -37.25
C ARG A 597 -17.02 -26.81 -38.27
N ASN A 598 -16.18 -25.81 -38.48
CA ASN A 598 -16.40 -24.78 -39.49
C ASN A 598 -16.24 -25.38 -40.89
N GLU A 599 -15.17 -26.14 -41.12
CA GLU A 599 -14.93 -26.86 -42.38
C GLU A 599 -16.08 -27.82 -42.71
N ALA A 600 -16.51 -28.64 -41.74
CA ALA A 600 -17.66 -29.53 -41.92
C ALA A 600 -18.96 -28.77 -42.26
N ARG A 601 -19.15 -27.58 -41.67
CA ARG A 601 -20.31 -26.71 -41.98
C ARG A 601 -20.21 -26.13 -43.39
N MET A 602 -19.05 -25.63 -43.79
CA MET A 602 -18.81 -25.07 -45.12
C MET A 602 -19.02 -26.13 -46.21
N ALA A 603 -18.45 -27.32 -45.99
CA ALA A 603 -18.63 -28.48 -46.87
C ALA A 603 -20.12 -28.87 -47.02
N ALA A 604 -20.90 -28.85 -45.92
CA ALA A 604 -22.33 -29.14 -45.95
C ALA A 604 -23.16 -28.07 -46.69
N MET A 605 -22.70 -26.82 -46.74
CA MET A 605 -23.33 -25.72 -47.47
C MET A 605 -22.86 -25.62 -48.94
N GLY A 606 -21.91 -26.47 -49.36
CA GLY A 606 -21.26 -26.38 -50.67
C GLY A 606 -20.38 -25.13 -50.84
N GLU A 607 -20.04 -24.46 -49.74
CA GLU A 607 -19.16 -23.29 -49.75
C GLU A 607 -17.70 -23.74 -49.61
N PRO A 608 -16.75 -23.09 -50.32
CA PRO A 608 -15.34 -23.43 -50.23
C PRO A 608 -14.81 -23.14 -48.82
N ASP A 609 -14.10 -24.10 -48.24
CA ASP A 609 -13.42 -23.93 -46.97
C ASP A 609 -12.29 -22.88 -47.04
N GLU A 610 -11.69 -22.56 -45.90
CA GLU A 610 -10.63 -21.53 -45.81
C GLU A 610 -9.41 -21.88 -46.69
N LEU A 611 -9.07 -23.17 -46.84
CA LEU A 611 -7.97 -23.62 -47.68
C LEU A 611 -8.28 -23.45 -49.18
N ALA A 612 -9.50 -23.76 -49.61
CA ALA A 612 -9.97 -23.56 -50.96
C ALA A 612 -10.02 -22.07 -51.31
N GLN A 613 -10.48 -21.22 -50.38
CA GLN A 613 -10.43 -19.76 -50.55
C GLN A 613 -8.98 -19.25 -50.65
N TYR A 614 -8.10 -19.75 -49.80
CA TYR A 614 -6.68 -19.38 -49.81
C TYR A 614 -5.97 -19.82 -51.10
N ASN A 615 -6.22 -21.05 -51.57
CA ASN A 615 -5.70 -21.54 -52.84
C ASN A 615 -6.22 -20.71 -54.03
N THR A 616 -7.49 -20.30 -53.99
CA THR A 616 -8.06 -19.39 -55.00
C THR A 616 -7.35 -18.04 -54.99
N TYR A 617 -7.03 -17.50 -53.81
CA TYR A 617 -6.26 -16.28 -53.67
C TYR A 617 -4.84 -16.41 -54.23
N LEU A 618 -4.11 -17.49 -53.89
CA LEU A 618 -2.77 -17.77 -54.43
C LEU A 618 -2.78 -17.91 -55.95
N ASN A 619 -3.78 -18.61 -56.51
CA ASN A 619 -3.95 -18.73 -57.95
C ASN A 619 -4.20 -17.35 -58.60
N SER A 620 -4.95 -16.46 -57.94
CA SER A 620 -5.17 -15.10 -58.42
C SER A 620 -3.90 -14.23 -58.39
N LEU A 621 -2.96 -14.50 -57.48
CA LEU A 621 -1.66 -13.83 -57.43
C LEU A 621 -0.73 -14.37 -58.53
N ALA A 622 -0.70 -15.69 -58.73
CA ALA A 622 0.07 -16.31 -59.79
C ALA A 622 -0.38 -15.85 -61.19
N ALA A 623 -1.70 -15.79 -61.43
CA ALA A 623 -2.27 -15.28 -62.68
C ALA A 623 -1.89 -13.81 -62.93
N ARG A 624 -1.94 -12.95 -61.89
CA ARG A 624 -1.54 -11.54 -61.99
C ARG A 624 -0.06 -11.34 -62.26
N ASN A 625 0.81 -12.24 -61.81
CA ASN A 625 2.24 -12.18 -62.13
C ASN A 625 2.51 -12.60 -63.59
N LEU A 626 1.81 -13.63 -64.08
CA LEU A 626 1.91 -14.06 -65.49
C LEU A 626 1.39 -13.00 -66.48
N GLU A 627 0.44 -12.15 -66.07
CA GLU A 627 -0.01 -11.00 -66.86
C GLU A 627 0.96 -9.82 -66.84
N LYS A 628 1.88 -9.75 -65.87
CA LYS A 628 2.93 -8.70 -65.81
C LYS A 628 4.19 -9.03 -66.60
N ASP A 629 4.44 -10.31 -66.85
CA ASP A 629 5.59 -10.80 -67.62
C ASP A 629 5.29 -10.95 -69.14
N LYS A 630 4.06 -10.63 -69.56
CA LYS A 630 3.65 -10.45 -70.96
C LYS A 630 3.56 -8.97 -71.29
#